data_AF-A0AAE3J643-F1
#
_entry.id   AF-A0AAE3J643-F1
#
_cell.length_a   1.000
_cell.length_b   1.000
_cell.length_c   1.000
_cell.angle_alpha   90.00
_cell.angle_beta   90.00
_cell.angle_gamma   90.00
#
_symmetry.space_group_name_H-M   'P 1'
#
loop_
_entity.id
_entity.type
_entity.pdbx_description
1 polymer ?
#
loop_
_entity_poly.entity_id
_entity_poly.type
_entity_poly.pdbx_seq_one_letter_code
_entity_poly.pdbx_strand_id
1 'polypeptide(L)'
;MKKKLFLSLLVTSLSLSALTVSAAESSSEPDSLTFEALSRYTFEFSSGAGAWSTYFTIEKDGSFAGNYHDSDMGDTGDGYGNGTLYYSDFSGHFTDLTKVDDTTYEMTLSDIAYQNTVGETEIIDSVKYVYSEAQGLTGTDTFKIYLPGTPVSDLSAEVYSWVSMANDNDTELTIPIIVNEAEGFGIYSYDRGTPAEEAEALYNTCKTAYDNFDLQLKAASTQQKMNEFADEMYTTTDTCLNQLWKLLKNNVPEDKYQEILKEQLQWIDDKEAAAAKILEENDGTSAQLNASLDLATRTLDRCEILLTYIQANTQ
;
A
#
# COMPACT_ATOMS: atom_id res chain seq x y z
N MET A 1 4.49 56.36 65.97
CA MET A 1 3.94 56.23 64.60
C MET A 1 3.78 57.60 63.95
N LYS A 2 4.80 58.02 63.18
CA LYS A 2 4.80 58.95 62.01
C LYS A 2 6.22 59.52 61.80
N LYS A 3 6.59 59.63 60.51
CA LYS A 3 7.63 60.48 59.87
C LYS A 3 9.10 60.00 59.94
N LYS A 4 9.70 59.71 58.77
CA LYS A 4 10.61 60.55 57.93
C LYS A 4 12.02 59.90 58.02
N LEU A 5 12.96 59.88 57.07
CA LEU A 5 13.27 60.65 55.86
C LEU A 5 14.38 59.86 55.08
N PHE A 6 14.29 59.84 53.74
CA PHE A 6 15.34 59.99 52.72
C PHE A 6 16.65 59.16 52.67
N LEU A 7 16.81 58.53 51.49
CA LEU A 7 17.87 58.73 50.47
C LEU A 7 19.29 58.19 50.73
N SER A 8 19.71 57.24 49.89
CA SER A 8 20.96 57.41 49.13
C SER A 8 20.96 56.51 47.89
N LEU A 9 21.20 57.17 46.75
CA LEU A 9 21.55 56.58 45.46
C LEU A 9 22.96 55.97 45.57
N LEU A 10 23.19 54.79 45.02
CA LEU A 10 24.53 54.40 44.57
C LEU A 10 24.41 53.49 43.34
N VAL A 11 24.91 54.03 42.22
CA VAL A 11 25.13 53.32 40.96
C VAL A 11 26.50 52.68 41.05
N THR A 12 26.60 51.37 40.81
CA THR A 12 27.89 50.71 40.50
C THR A 12 27.67 49.54 39.53
N SER A 13 28.11 49.79 38.29
CA SER A 13 28.76 48.90 37.32
C SER A 13 28.24 47.47 37.14
N LEU A 14 27.71 47.22 35.93
CA LEU A 14 27.68 45.92 35.27
C LEU A 14 29.10 45.33 35.16
N SER A 15 29.32 44.14 35.72
CA SER A 15 30.40 43.24 35.30
C SER A 15 29.79 42.11 34.47
N LEU A 16 30.16 42.05 33.19
CA LEU A 16 29.75 41.00 32.26
C LEU A 16 30.59 39.75 32.53
N SER A 17 30.01 38.76 33.19
CA SER A 17 30.57 37.42 33.29
C SER A 17 29.96 36.58 32.17
N ALA A 18 30.77 36.20 31.19
CA ALA A 18 30.37 35.28 30.13
C ALA A 18 30.05 33.91 30.74
N LEU A 19 28.76 33.54 30.74
CA LEU A 19 28.37 32.13 30.89
C LEU A 19 28.69 31.44 29.57
N THR A 20 29.67 30.53 29.61
CA THR A 20 29.79 29.48 28.60
C THR A 20 28.61 28.53 28.79
N VAL A 21 27.55 28.74 28.03
CA VAL A 21 26.57 27.68 27.76
C VAL A 21 27.30 26.66 26.89
N SER A 22 27.57 25.50 27.46
CA SER A 22 27.86 24.30 26.69
C SER A 22 26.60 24.03 25.87
N ALA A 23 26.65 24.35 24.58
CA ALA A 23 25.71 23.78 23.63
C ALA A 23 25.92 22.27 23.72
N ALA A 24 24.94 21.56 24.29
CA ALA A 24 24.80 20.16 23.96
C ALA A 24 24.49 20.14 22.46
N GLU A 25 25.49 19.80 21.66
CA GLU A 25 25.26 19.37 20.29
C GLU A 25 24.31 18.17 20.39
N SER A 26 23.03 18.39 20.09
CA SER A 26 22.18 17.30 19.65
C SER A 26 22.73 16.89 18.29
N SER A 27 23.65 15.93 18.27
CA SER A 27 24.01 15.20 17.06
C SER A 27 22.79 14.36 16.67
N SER A 28 21.85 14.96 15.95
CA SER A 28 20.92 14.20 15.13
C SER A 28 21.76 13.58 14.02
N GLU A 29 22.15 12.31 14.14
CA GLU A 29 22.73 11.57 13.02
C GLU A 29 21.70 11.51 11.89
N PRO A 30 21.94 12.16 10.74
CA PRO A 30 20.97 12.19 9.64
C PRO A 30 20.97 10.91 8.79
N ASP A 31 21.77 9.89 9.14
CA ASP A 31 22.15 8.78 8.23
C ASP A 31 21.67 7.39 8.69
N SER A 32 20.85 7.27 9.73
CA SER A 32 20.28 5.98 10.13
C SER A 32 19.05 5.62 9.29
N LEU A 33 19.02 4.41 8.72
CA LEU A 33 17.84 3.85 8.05
C LEU A 33 16.62 3.90 8.98
N THR A 34 15.45 4.22 8.42
CA THR A 34 14.17 4.26 9.13
C THR A 34 13.12 3.40 8.41
N PHE A 35 12.05 3.00 9.11
CA PHE A 35 10.90 2.36 8.47
C PHE A 35 10.22 3.28 7.45
N GLU A 36 10.24 4.60 7.64
CA GLU A 36 9.79 5.54 6.61
C GLU A 36 10.62 5.41 5.31
N ALA A 37 11.94 5.24 5.41
CA ALA A 37 12.77 5.01 4.23
C ALA A 37 12.45 3.67 3.54
N LEU A 38 12.16 2.62 4.33
CA LEU A 38 11.75 1.31 3.84
C LEU A 38 10.34 1.31 3.23
N SER A 39 9.46 2.22 3.68
CA SER A 39 8.08 2.32 3.17
C SER A 39 7.96 2.77 1.71
N ARG A 40 9.08 3.24 1.14
CA ARG A 40 9.23 3.52 -0.28
C ARG A 40 9.43 2.28 -1.13
N TYR A 41 9.52 1.11 -0.50
CA TYR A 41 9.76 -0.15 -1.19
C TYR A 41 8.61 -1.12 -0.99
N THR A 42 8.41 -1.91 -2.03
CA THR A 42 7.76 -3.21 -1.99
C THR A 42 8.83 -4.27 -1.82
N PHE A 43 8.56 -5.32 -1.04
CA PHE A 43 9.43 -6.47 -0.89
C PHE A 43 8.78 -7.71 -1.50
N GLU A 44 9.56 -8.49 -2.24
CA GLU A 44 9.12 -9.75 -2.81
C GLU A 44 10.17 -10.84 -2.57
N PHE A 45 9.66 -11.99 -2.14
CA PHE A 45 10.39 -13.24 -2.06
C PHE A 45 9.86 -14.18 -3.15
N SER A 46 10.68 -14.43 -4.16
CA SER A 46 10.41 -15.43 -5.19
C SER A 46 11.73 -15.91 -5.79
N SER A 47 11.72 -17.05 -6.47
CA SER A 47 12.84 -17.48 -7.30
C SER A 47 12.82 -16.89 -8.73
N GLY A 48 11.79 -16.11 -9.07
CA GLY A 48 11.47 -15.76 -10.46
C GLY A 48 11.02 -16.95 -11.33
N ALA A 49 10.90 -18.15 -10.76
CA ALA A 49 10.50 -19.37 -11.45
C ALA A 49 9.36 -20.08 -10.71
N GLY A 50 8.28 -20.36 -11.43
CA GLY A 50 7.04 -20.88 -10.86
C GLY A 50 5.99 -19.79 -10.70
N ALA A 51 4.82 -20.18 -10.20
CA ALA A 51 3.68 -19.28 -10.01
C ALA A 51 3.47 -19.01 -8.51
N TRP A 52 4.55 -18.63 -7.83
CA TRP A 52 4.55 -18.36 -6.40
C TRP A 52 5.36 -17.11 -6.06
N SER A 53 4.91 -16.37 -5.06
CA SER A 53 5.71 -15.35 -4.38
C SER A 53 5.12 -14.99 -3.02
N THR A 54 5.95 -14.42 -2.16
CA THR A 54 5.50 -13.64 -1.00
C THR A 54 5.77 -12.17 -1.29
N TYR A 55 4.73 -11.34 -1.28
CA TYR A 55 4.80 -9.91 -1.48
C TYR A 55 4.37 -9.19 -0.19
N PHE A 56 5.07 -8.13 0.22
CA PHE A 56 4.62 -7.26 1.30
C PHE A 56 5.17 -5.84 1.21
N THR A 57 4.50 -4.91 1.87
CA THR A 57 4.96 -3.53 2.06
C THR A 57 5.11 -3.23 3.54
N ILE A 58 6.16 -2.48 3.89
CA ILE A 58 6.37 -1.97 5.25
C ILE A 58 5.86 -0.53 5.31
N GLU A 59 5.13 -0.18 6.35
CA GLU A 59 4.62 1.16 6.63
C GLU A 59 5.60 1.95 7.49
N LYS A 60 5.40 3.27 7.59
CA LYS A 60 6.35 4.19 8.23
C LYS A 60 6.65 3.87 9.71
N ASP A 61 5.76 3.15 10.37
CA ASP A 61 5.89 2.75 11.76
C ASP A 61 6.45 1.33 11.96
N GLY A 62 6.78 0.62 10.89
CA GLY A 62 7.26 -0.77 10.93
C GLY A 62 6.15 -1.82 10.77
N SER A 63 4.88 -1.43 10.76
CA SER A 63 3.77 -2.34 10.41
C SER A 63 3.94 -2.83 8.99
N PHE A 64 3.57 -4.06 8.69
CA PHE A 64 3.58 -4.56 7.31
C PHE A 64 2.34 -5.37 7.01
N ALA A 65 2.00 -5.44 5.74
CA ALA A 65 0.93 -6.29 5.23
C ALA A 65 1.32 -6.83 3.86
N GLY A 66 0.84 -8.02 3.54
CA GLY A 66 1.24 -8.73 2.35
C GLY A 66 0.41 -9.97 2.07
N ASN A 67 0.78 -10.64 1.00
CA ASN A 67 0.19 -11.90 0.58
C ASN A 67 1.26 -12.89 0.15
N TYR A 68 1.07 -14.15 0.53
CA TYR A 68 1.78 -15.29 -0.06
C TYR A 68 0.83 -16.03 -0.99
N HIS A 69 1.32 -16.43 -2.16
CA HIS A 69 0.63 -17.37 -3.02
C HIS A 69 1.59 -18.37 -3.68
N ASP A 70 1.08 -19.57 -3.97
CA ASP A 70 1.70 -20.58 -4.85
C ASP A 70 0.59 -21.32 -5.61
N SER A 71 0.57 -21.15 -6.94
CA SER A 71 -0.45 -21.71 -7.82
C SER A 71 0.01 -23.05 -8.42
N ASP A 72 -0.46 -24.15 -7.83
CA ASP A 72 -0.32 -25.48 -8.41
C ASP A 72 -1.59 -25.87 -9.19
N MET A 73 -1.71 -25.31 -10.39
CA MET A 73 -2.87 -25.54 -11.26
C MET A 73 -2.93 -26.98 -11.83
N GLY A 74 -1.89 -27.80 -11.59
CA GLY A 74 -1.86 -29.22 -11.93
C GLY A 74 -2.44 -30.13 -10.85
N ASP A 75 -2.38 -29.71 -9.58
CA ASP A 75 -2.96 -30.43 -8.46
C ASP A 75 -4.48 -30.25 -8.43
N THR A 76 -5.21 -31.27 -8.91
CA THR A 76 -6.67 -31.23 -9.06
C THR A 76 -7.32 -32.41 -8.34
N GLY A 77 -8.61 -32.26 -8.00
CA GLY A 77 -9.37 -33.32 -7.36
C GLY A 77 -10.87 -33.07 -7.32
N ASP A 78 -11.58 -33.88 -6.53
CA ASP A 78 -13.03 -33.82 -6.43
C ASP A 78 -13.47 -32.43 -5.90
N GLY A 79 -14.20 -31.70 -6.74
CA GLY A 79 -14.70 -30.36 -6.43
C GLY A 79 -13.72 -29.22 -6.73
N TYR A 80 -12.45 -29.50 -7.06
CA TYR A 80 -11.45 -28.48 -7.41
C TYR A 80 -10.71 -28.80 -8.72
N GLY A 81 -11.47 -28.84 -9.82
CA GLY A 81 -10.92 -29.13 -11.15
C GLY A 81 -10.02 -28.03 -11.74
N ASN A 82 -10.00 -26.84 -11.12
CA ASN A 82 -9.20 -25.70 -11.57
C ASN A 82 -7.86 -25.58 -10.83
N GLY A 83 -7.50 -26.52 -9.96
CA GLY A 83 -6.18 -26.57 -9.32
C GLY A 83 -6.18 -26.29 -7.81
N THR A 84 -4.99 -26.25 -7.24
CA THR A 84 -4.73 -25.88 -5.84
C THR A 84 -3.97 -24.56 -5.78
N LEU A 85 -4.38 -23.68 -4.87
CA LEU A 85 -3.72 -22.41 -4.56
C LEU A 85 -3.32 -22.42 -3.09
N TYR A 86 -2.03 -22.43 -2.81
CA TYR A 86 -1.53 -22.10 -1.48
C TYR A 86 -1.59 -20.59 -1.33
N TYR A 87 -2.14 -20.08 -0.24
CA TYR A 87 -2.46 -18.66 -0.12
C TYR A 87 -2.42 -18.19 1.33
N SER A 88 -2.05 -16.94 1.57
CA SER A 88 -2.34 -16.26 2.84
C SER A 88 -2.22 -14.76 2.72
N ASP A 89 -3.25 -14.04 3.17
CA ASP A 89 -3.13 -12.63 3.54
C ASP A 89 -2.61 -12.53 4.97
N PHE A 90 -1.59 -11.72 5.17
CA PHE A 90 -0.94 -11.54 6.46
C PHE A 90 -0.63 -10.07 6.76
N SER A 91 -0.50 -9.79 8.05
CA SER A 91 -0.02 -8.52 8.56
C SER A 91 0.83 -8.75 9.80
N GLY A 92 1.77 -7.86 10.07
CA GLY A 92 2.62 -7.96 11.25
C GLY A 92 3.34 -6.65 11.54
N HIS A 93 4.35 -6.71 12.38
CA HIS A 93 5.11 -5.52 12.76
C HIS A 93 6.60 -5.84 12.96
N PHE A 94 7.45 -5.10 12.25
CA PHE A 94 8.88 -5.07 12.48
C PHE A 94 9.25 -3.98 13.49
N THR A 95 10.14 -4.29 14.40
CA THR A 95 10.65 -3.38 15.44
C THR A 95 12.17 -3.39 15.48
N ASP A 96 12.73 -2.58 16.38
CA ASP A 96 14.14 -2.64 16.77
C ASP A 96 15.13 -2.55 15.59
N LEU A 97 14.82 -1.66 14.63
CA LEU A 97 15.70 -1.37 13.50
C LEU A 97 17.00 -0.74 14.01
N THR A 98 18.09 -1.50 13.97
CA THR A 98 19.39 -1.13 14.54
C THR A 98 20.50 -1.24 13.49
N LYS A 99 21.38 -0.25 13.47
CA LYS A 99 22.55 -0.23 12.57
C LYS A 99 23.58 -1.25 13.05
N VAL A 100 23.99 -2.18 12.18
CA VAL A 100 25.07 -3.15 12.44
C VAL A 100 26.40 -2.58 11.95
N ASP A 101 26.42 -2.08 10.72
CA ASP A 101 27.54 -1.37 10.09
C ASP A 101 27.02 -0.35 9.06
N ASP A 102 27.90 0.19 8.20
CA ASP A 102 27.54 1.27 7.29
C ASP A 102 26.48 0.91 6.24
N THR A 103 26.37 -0.36 5.86
CA THR A 103 25.40 -0.82 4.85
C THR A 103 24.46 -1.91 5.37
N THR A 104 24.61 -2.32 6.63
CA THR A 104 23.83 -3.41 7.22
C THR A 104 23.05 -2.95 8.45
N TYR A 105 21.77 -3.32 8.49
CA TYR A 105 20.88 -3.12 9.61
C TYR A 105 20.28 -4.46 10.04
N GLU A 106 19.77 -4.52 11.25
CA GLU A 106 19.02 -5.64 11.79
C GLU A 106 17.66 -5.13 12.29
N MET A 107 16.61 -5.92 12.09
CA MET A 107 15.27 -5.65 12.61
C MET A 107 14.65 -6.93 13.16
N THR A 108 13.69 -6.77 14.08
CA THR A 108 13.00 -7.87 14.74
C THR A 108 11.56 -7.97 14.25
N LEU A 109 11.12 -9.16 13.86
CA LEU A 109 9.71 -9.48 13.62
C LEU A 109 9.03 -9.69 14.98
N SER A 110 8.26 -8.69 15.41
CA SER A 110 7.60 -8.73 16.72
C SER A 110 6.32 -9.57 16.73
N ASP A 111 5.54 -9.50 15.64
CA ASP A 111 4.35 -10.30 15.43
C ASP A 111 4.03 -10.47 13.95
N ILE A 112 3.31 -11.55 13.65
CA ILE A 112 2.67 -11.81 12.35
C ILE A 112 1.34 -12.52 12.61
N ALA A 113 0.30 -12.08 11.91
CA ALA A 113 -1.05 -12.61 11.94
C ALA A 113 -1.51 -12.92 10.52
N TYR A 114 -2.30 -13.99 10.41
CA TYR A 114 -2.87 -14.46 9.14
C TYR A 114 -4.38 -14.24 9.17
N GLN A 115 -4.95 -13.79 8.05
CA GLN A 115 -6.39 -13.57 7.92
C GLN A 115 -7.18 -14.88 8.06
N ASN A 116 -6.64 -15.97 7.52
CA ASN A 116 -7.17 -17.32 7.62
C ASN A 116 -6.26 -18.20 8.48
N THR A 117 -6.83 -19.25 9.09
CA THR A 117 -6.05 -20.19 9.90
C THR A 117 -5.11 -20.99 9.01
N VAL A 118 -3.81 -20.89 9.26
CA VAL A 118 -2.79 -21.71 8.57
C VAL A 118 -3.10 -23.20 8.74
N GLY A 119 -3.05 -23.93 7.62
CA GLY A 119 -3.36 -25.36 7.50
C GLY A 119 -4.81 -25.67 7.17
N GLU A 120 -5.73 -24.70 7.27
CA GLU A 120 -7.11 -24.89 6.80
C GLU A 120 -7.20 -24.86 5.28
N THR A 121 -8.24 -25.49 4.75
CA THR A 121 -8.47 -25.57 3.30
C THR A 121 -9.94 -25.33 2.99
N GLU A 122 -10.22 -24.71 1.86
CA GLU A 122 -11.58 -24.57 1.33
C GLU A 122 -11.59 -24.64 -0.21
N ILE A 123 -12.78 -24.82 -0.80
CA ILE A 123 -12.96 -24.85 -2.25
C ILE A 123 -13.84 -23.67 -2.64
N ILE A 124 -13.29 -22.78 -3.48
CA ILE A 124 -13.97 -21.59 -4.01
C ILE A 124 -13.85 -21.65 -5.52
N ASP A 125 -14.97 -21.57 -6.25
CA ASP A 125 -15.01 -21.54 -7.72
C ASP A 125 -14.17 -22.62 -8.42
N SER A 126 -14.24 -23.85 -7.86
CA SER A 126 -13.49 -25.03 -8.31
C SER A 126 -11.97 -24.94 -8.16
N VAL A 127 -11.46 -24.04 -7.31
CA VAL A 127 -10.06 -23.98 -6.87
C VAL A 127 -9.99 -24.38 -5.40
N LYS A 128 -9.02 -25.21 -5.02
CA LYS A 128 -8.76 -25.55 -3.62
C LYS A 128 -7.75 -24.57 -3.03
N TYR A 129 -8.19 -23.79 -2.06
CA TYR A 129 -7.33 -22.92 -1.27
C TYR A 129 -6.72 -23.72 -0.12
N VAL A 130 -5.41 -23.57 0.08
CA VAL A 130 -4.66 -24.11 1.22
C VAL A 130 -3.99 -22.94 1.93
N TYR A 131 -4.45 -22.62 3.14
CA TYR A 131 -3.93 -21.47 3.87
C TYR A 131 -2.56 -21.78 4.47
N SER A 132 -1.54 -20.98 4.15
CA SER A 132 -0.12 -21.31 4.40
C SER A 132 0.63 -20.19 5.10
N GLU A 133 1.78 -20.48 5.72
CA GLU A 133 2.62 -19.42 6.28
C GLU A 133 3.26 -18.54 5.19
N ALA A 134 3.62 -17.32 5.54
CA ALA A 134 4.29 -16.37 4.66
C ALA A 134 5.74 -16.81 4.41
N GLN A 135 5.97 -17.54 3.32
CA GLN A 135 7.30 -18.02 2.94
C GLN A 135 8.30 -16.84 2.90
N GLY A 136 9.52 -17.07 3.39
CA GLY A 136 10.54 -16.02 3.52
C GLY A 136 10.56 -15.32 4.88
N LEU A 137 9.41 -15.24 5.57
CA LEU A 137 9.27 -14.60 6.89
C LEU A 137 9.17 -15.60 8.05
N THR A 138 9.34 -16.90 7.79
CA THR A 138 9.28 -17.98 8.78
C THR A 138 10.66 -18.34 9.34
N GLY A 139 10.70 -19.14 10.41
CA GLY A 139 11.94 -19.74 10.93
C GLY A 139 12.83 -18.82 11.78
N THR A 140 12.58 -17.51 11.81
CA THR A 140 13.32 -16.53 12.60
C THR A 140 12.45 -15.35 13.02
N ASP A 141 12.81 -14.69 14.11
CA ASP A 141 12.30 -13.36 14.48
C ASP A 141 13.30 -12.24 14.12
N THR A 142 14.48 -12.57 13.61
CA THR A 142 15.55 -11.61 13.36
C THR A 142 15.89 -11.59 11.86
N PHE A 143 15.90 -10.40 11.26
CA PHE A 143 16.15 -10.18 9.84
C PHE A 143 17.22 -9.12 9.63
N LYS A 144 18.10 -9.34 8.64
CA LYS A 144 19.04 -8.31 8.21
C LYS A 144 18.51 -7.52 7.05
N ILE A 145 18.89 -6.25 6.98
CA ILE A 145 18.69 -5.40 5.80
C ILE A 145 20.07 -5.02 5.28
N TYR A 146 20.33 -5.33 4.02
CA TYR A 146 21.52 -4.85 3.31
C TYR A 146 21.11 -3.74 2.36
N LEU A 147 21.82 -2.61 2.43
CA LEU A 147 21.56 -1.42 1.64
C LEU A 147 22.30 -1.44 0.30
N PRO A 148 21.88 -0.60 -0.67
CA PRO A 148 22.66 -0.35 -1.87
C PRO A 148 24.12 0.03 -1.55
N GLY A 149 25.06 -0.50 -2.32
CA GLY A 149 26.51 -0.39 -2.10
C GLY A 149 27.12 -1.51 -1.25
N THR A 150 26.30 -2.42 -0.70
CA THR A 150 26.81 -3.65 -0.05
C THR A 150 27.53 -4.51 -1.10
N PRO A 151 28.80 -4.90 -0.91
CA PRO A 151 29.48 -5.83 -1.81
C PRO A 151 28.75 -7.18 -1.89
N VAL A 152 28.53 -7.70 -3.09
CA VAL A 152 27.92 -9.03 -3.29
C VAL A 152 28.74 -10.13 -2.60
N SER A 153 30.05 -9.94 -2.46
CA SER A 153 30.95 -10.85 -1.73
C SER A 153 30.64 -10.99 -0.24
N ASP A 154 29.88 -10.05 0.33
CA ASP A 154 29.51 -10.06 1.75
C ASP A 154 28.23 -10.89 1.98
N LEU A 155 27.51 -11.24 0.91
CA LEU A 155 26.37 -12.14 0.94
C LEU A 155 26.80 -13.59 0.73
N SER A 156 26.04 -14.53 1.32
CA SER A 156 26.20 -15.94 0.97
C SER A 156 25.75 -16.16 -0.48
N ALA A 157 26.34 -17.16 -1.15
CA ALA A 157 25.93 -17.53 -2.51
C ALA A 157 24.45 -17.94 -2.60
N GLU A 158 23.91 -18.52 -1.52
CA GLU A 158 22.51 -18.91 -1.40
C GLU A 158 21.61 -17.67 -1.36
N VAL A 159 21.89 -16.70 -0.47
CA VAL A 159 21.14 -15.44 -0.37
C VAL A 159 21.20 -14.66 -1.68
N TYR A 160 22.38 -14.53 -2.29
CA TYR A 160 22.52 -13.79 -3.54
C TYR A 160 21.73 -14.43 -4.69
N SER A 161 21.62 -15.77 -4.73
CA SER A 161 20.88 -16.47 -5.77
C SER A 161 19.38 -16.11 -5.81
N TRP A 162 18.80 -15.71 -4.68
CA TRP A 162 17.40 -15.27 -4.60
C TRP A 162 17.18 -13.86 -5.15
N VAL A 163 18.16 -12.97 -4.99
CA VAL A 163 18.01 -11.54 -5.31
C VAL A 163 18.71 -11.14 -6.61
N SER A 164 19.55 -12.00 -7.17
CA SER A 164 20.39 -11.68 -8.34
C SER A 164 19.60 -11.29 -9.58
N MET A 165 18.37 -11.76 -9.75
CA MET A 165 17.52 -11.36 -10.89
C MET A 165 16.99 -9.93 -10.76
N ALA A 166 16.84 -9.42 -9.54
CA ALA A 166 16.37 -8.06 -9.27
C ALA A 166 17.53 -7.07 -9.07
N ASN A 167 18.75 -7.56 -8.85
CA ASN A 167 19.93 -6.73 -8.64
C ASN A 167 20.62 -6.41 -9.99
N ASP A 168 20.78 -5.13 -10.31
CA ASP A 168 21.27 -4.69 -11.63
C ASP A 168 22.81 -4.71 -11.76
N ASN A 169 23.53 -5.23 -10.76
CA ASN A 169 24.99 -5.21 -10.68
C ASN A 169 25.54 -6.49 -10.02
N ASP A 170 26.58 -7.10 -10.57
CA ASP A 170 27.16 -8.34 -10.04
C ASP A 170 28.24 -8.16 -8.96
N THR A 171 28.56 -6.91 -8.59
CA THR A 171 29.64 -6.56 -7.65
C THR A 171 29.14 -5.97 -6.34
N GLU A 172 28.05 -5.19 -6.40
CA GLU A 172 27.42 -4.56 -5.24
C GLU A 172 25.90 -4.55 -5.40
N LEU A 173 25.17 -4.46 -4.29
CA LEU A 173 23.73 -4.31 -4.31
C LEU A 173 23.34 -2.92 -4.87
N THR A 174 22.34 -2.87 -5.73
CA THR A 174 21.72 -1.62 -6.24
C THR A 174 20.40 -1.31 -5.55
N ILE A 175 19.84 -2.29 -4.84
CA ILE A 175 18.57 -2.22 -4.14
C ILE A 175 18.75 -2.67 -2.69
N PRO A 176 17.92 -2.19 -1.74
CA PRO A 176 17.86 -2.79 -0.43
C PRO A 176 17.30 -4.22 -0.52
N ILE A 177 17.81 -5.13 0.30
CA ILE A 177 17.27 -6.49 0.44
C ILE A 177 17.05 -6.81 1.90
N ILE A 178 16.05 -7.64 2.19
CA ILE A 178 15.86 -8.26 3.51
C ILE A 178 16.40 -9.68 3.43
N VAL A 179 17.15 -10.11 4.45
CA VAL A 179 17.77 -11.43 4.52
C VAL A 179 17.27 -12.16 5.76
N ASN A 180 16.69 -13.34 5.52
CA ASN A 180 16.42 -14.33 6.55
C ASN A 180 17.63 -15.28 6.60
N GLU A 181 18.59 -14.97 7.47
CA GLU A 181 19.82 -15.76 7.57
C GLU A 181 19.61 -17.19 8.07
N ALA A 182 18.54 -17.43 8.84
CA ALA A 182 18.24 -18.75 9.40
C ALA A 182 17.90 -19.78 8.30
N GLU A 183 17.26 -19.31 7.22
CA GLU A 183 16.84 -20.12 6.09
C GLU A 183 17.66 -19.87 4.81
N GLY A 184 18.60 -18.92 4.83
CA GLY A 184 19.41 -18.55 3.66
C GLY A 184 18.63 -17.80 2.57
N PHE A 185 17.50 -17.18 2.90
CA PHE A 185 16.64 -16.51 1.94
C PHE A 185 16.99 -15.03 1.77
N GLY A 186 16.95 -14.57 0.51
CA GLY A 186 17.03 -13.16 0.16
C GLY A 186 15.70 -12.68 -0.41
N ILE A 187 15.20 -11.57 0.13
CA ILE A 187 13.96 -10.90 -0.26
C ILE A 187 14.36 -9.59 -0.92
N TYR A 188 14.09 -9.44 -2.22
CA TYR A 188 14.49 -8.26 -2.97
C TYR A 188 13.40 -7.18 -2.91
N SER A 189 13.80 -5.93 -3.17
CA SER A 189 12.89 -4.80 -3.17
C SER A 189 12.66 -4.21 -4.55
N TYR A 190 11.51 -3.57 -4.74
CA TYR A 190 11.22 -2.64 -5.83
C TYR A 190 10.75 -1.31 -5.27
N ASP A 191 10.94 -0.22 -6.02
CA ASP A 191 10.31 1.05 -5.69
C ASP A 191 8.79 0.86 -5.63
N ARG A 192 8.21 1.18 -4.47
CA ARG A 192 6.76 1.27 -4.28
C ARG A 192 6.30 2.49 -5.06
N GLY A 193 5.38 2.29 -6.00
CA GLY A 193 4.72 3.41 -6.65
C GLY A 193 4.13 4.37 -5.61
N THR A 194 4.21 5.66 -5.87
CA THR A 194 3.56 6.67 -5.04
C THR A 194 2.05 6.43 -5.03
N PRO A 195 1.33 6.87 -3.98
CA PRO A 195 -0.14 6.79 -3.99
C PRO A 195 -0.77 7.47 -5.21
N ALA A 196 -0.10 8.47 -5.78
CA ALA A 196 -0.49 9.13 -7.03
C ALA A 196 -0.36 8.21 -8.25
N GLU A 197 0.74 7.47 -8.38
CA GLU A 197 0.96 6.50 -9.46
C GLU A 197 0.02 5.30 -9.33
N GLU A 198 -0.22 4.81 -8.11
CA GLU A 198 -1.18 3.73 -7.86
C GLU A 198 -2.61 4.18 -8.23
N ALA A 199 -3.01 5.39 -7.81
CA ALA A 199 -4.30 5.95 -8.17
C ALA A 199 -4.45 6.13 -9.69
N GLU A 200 -3.40 6.58 -10.37
CA GLU A 200 -3.39 6.73 -11.84
C GLU A 200 -3.53 5.37 -12.54
N ALA A 201 -2.80 4.35 -12.09
CA ALA A 201 -2.93 2.99 -12.61
C ALA A 201 -4.35 2.43 -12.43
N LEU A 202 -4.93 2.58 -11.23
CA LEU A 202 -6.30 2.17 -10.94
C LEU A 202 -7.32 2.87 -11.86
N TYR A 203 -7.20 4.20 -11.99
CA TYR A 203 -8.09 4.98 -12.86
C TYR A 203 -7.96 4.56 -14.33
N ASN A 204 -6.74 4.42 -14.85
CA ASN A 204 -6.49 4.03 -16.24
C ASN A 204 -7.04 2.63 -16.57
N THR A 205 -6.87 1.68 -15.65
CA THR A 205 -7.47 0.34 -15.80
C THR A 205 -8.99 0.41 -15.78
N CYS A 206 -9.59 1.14 -14.83
CA CYS A 206 -11.04 1.36 -14.78
C CYS A 206 -11.57 2.00 -16.06
N LYS A 207 -10.91 3.06 -16.54
CA LYS A 207 -11.29 3.79 -17.75
C LYS A 207 -11.24 2.90 -18.99
N THR A 208 -10.20 2.07 -19.10
CA THR A 208 -10.06 1.11 -20.20
C THR A 208 -11.16 0.06 -20.18
N ALA A 209 -11.49 -0.49 -19.01
CA ALA A 209 -12.59 -1.44 -18.85
C ALA A 209 -13.94 -0.79 -19.19
N TYR A 210 -14.19 0.42 -18.69
CA TYR A 210 -15.37 1.22 -19.01
C TYR A 210 -15.52 1.44 -20.52
N ASP A 211 -14.45 1.86 -21.21
CA ASP A 211 -14.47 2.11 -22.66
C ASP A 211 -14.73 0.82 -23.46
N ASN A 212 -14.22 -0.31 -22.98
CA ASN A 212 -14.50 -1.61 -23.59
C ASN A 212 -15.98 -1.98 -23.44
N PHE A 213 -16.55 -1.85 -22.25
CA PHE A 213 -17.98 -2.12 -22.04
C PHE A 213 -18.86 -1.16 -22.82
N ASP A 214 -18.50 0.12 -22.96
CA ASP A 214 -19.21 1.08 -23.80
C ASP A 214 -19.20 0.66 -25.29
N LEU A 215 -18.09 0.13 -25.81
CA LEU A 215 -18.04 -0.45 -27.15
C LEU A 215 -18.95 -1.68 -27.28
N GLN A 216 -18.96 -2.57 -26.29
CA GLN A 216 -19.82 -3.75 -26.27
C GLN A 216 -21.31 -3.39 -26.17
N LEU A 217 -21.64 -2.40 -25.35
CA LEU A 217 -22.97 -1.82 -25.21
C LEU A 217 -23.48 -1.30 -26.57
N LYS A 218 -22.66 -0.51 -27.28
CA LYS A 218 -22.99 0.02 -28.61
C LYS A 218 -23.17 -1.07 -29.68
N ALA A 219 -22.50 -2.20 -29.52
CA ALA A 219 -22.62 -3.36 -30.42
C ALA A 219 -23.77 -4.32 -30.03
N ALA A 220 -24.38 -4.15 -28.86
CA ALA A 220 -25.40 -5.05 -28.36
C ALA A 220 -26.71 -4.94 -29.16
N SER A 221 -27.29 -6.08 -29.53
CA SER A 221 -28.53 -6.16 -30.33
C SER A 221 -29.79 -6.44 -29.50
N THR A 222 -29.66 -6.58 -28.18
CA THR A 222 -30.75 -6.98 -27.28
C THR A 222 -30.75 -6.15 -26.01
N GLN A 223 -31.94 -5.84 -25.48
CA GLN A 223 -32.09 -5.10 -24.22
C GLN A 223 -31.39 -5.78 -23.04
N GLN A 224 -31.45 -7.11 -22.96
CA GLN A 224 -30.79 -7.88 -21.89
C GLN A 224 -29.28 -7.59 -21.86
N LYS A 225 -28.58 -7.78 -23.00
CA LYS A 225 -27.15 -7.48 -23.09
C LYS A 225 -26.82 -6.01 -22.82
N MET A 226 -27.67 -5.08 -23.25
CA MET A 226 -27.45 -3.67 -22.94
C MET A 226 -27.48 -3.40 -21.44
N ASN A 227 -28.45 -4.01 -20.72
CA ASN A 227 -28.53 -3.90 -19.27
C ASN A 227 -27.30 -4.54 -18.60
N GLU A 228 -26.92 -5.76 -19.03
CA GLU A 228 -25.72 -6.45 -18.52
C GLU A 228 -24.47 -5.57 -18.65
N PHE A 229 -24.20 -5.00 -19.82
CA PHE A 229 -23.03 -4.14 -20.00
C PHE A 229 -23.10 -2.83 -19.20
N ALA A 230 -24.28 -2.21 -19.08
CA ALA A 230 -24.43 -1.01 -18.26
C ALA A 230 -24.20 -1.27 -16.77
N ASP A 231 -24.65 -2.43 -16.27
CA ASP A 231 -24.42 -2.85 -14.88
C ASP A 231 -22.93 -3.17 -14.64
N GLU A 232 -22.24 -3.79 -15.60
CA GLU A 232 -20.78 -4.01 -15.54
C GLU A 232 -20.00 -2.69 -15.55
N MET A 233 -20.42 -1.71 -16.36
CA MET A 233 -19.84 -0.35 -16.35
C MET A 233 -19.98 0.30 -14.97
N TYR A 234 -21.16 0.21 -14.35
CA TYR A 234 -21.35 0.77 -13.01
C TYR A 234 -20.53 0.02 -11.95
N THR A 235 -20.57 -1.31 -11.97
CA THR A 235 -19.81 -2.14 -11.01
C THR A 235 -18.31 -1.88 -11.09
N THR A 236 -17.78 -1.76 -12.31
CA THR A 236 -16.36 -1.44 -12.56
C THR A 236 -16.00 -0.06 -11.99
N THR A 237 -16.82 0.95 -12.27
CA THR A 237 -16.55 2.32 -11.82
C THR A 237 -16.71 2.48 -10.31
N ASP A 238 -17.71 1.83 -9.70
CA ASP A 238 -17.90 1.83 -8.24
C ASP A 238 -16.76 1.12 -7.50
N THR A 239 -16.28 -0.01 -8.03
CA THR A 239 -15.11 -0.70 -7.49
C THR A 239 -13.88 0.21 -7.52
N CYS A 240 -13.61 0.86 -8.65
CA CYS A 240 -12.52 1.81 -8.79
C CYS A 240 -12.67 2.99 -7.80
N LEU A 241 -13.86 3.57 -7.69
CA LEU A 241 -14.15 4.66 -6.76
C LEU A 241 -13.79 4.27 -5.33
N ASN A 242 -14.20 3.08 -4.90
CA ASN A 242 -13.93 2.58 -3.56
C ASN A 242 -12.43 2.31 -3.32
N GLN A 243 -11.69 1.86 -4.32
CA GLN A 243 -10.23 1.69 -4.23
C GLN A 243 -9.52 3.05 -4.13
N LEU A 244 -9.87 4.01 -4.98
CA LEU A 244 -9.34 5.37 -4.92
C LEU A 244 -9.68 6.04 -3.58
N TRP A 245 -10.88 5.83 -3.06
CA TRP A 245 -11.28 6.34 -1.75
C TRP A 245 -10.42 5.80 -0.60
N LYS A 246 -10.06 4.50 -0.64
CA LYS A 246 -9.13 3.89 0.33
C LYS A 246 -7.74 4.53 0.26
N LEU A 247 -7.21 4.71 -0.95
CA LEU A 247 -5.93 5.39 -1.14
C LEU A 247 -5.97 6.82 -0.62
N LEU A 248 -7.03 7.56 -0.91
CA LEU A 248 -7.23 8.92 -0.44
C LEU A 248 -7.24 8.97 1.08
N LYS A 249 -8.04 8.12 1.74
CA LYS A 249 -8.14 8.04 3.20
C LYS A 249 -6.81 7.77 3.87
N ASN A 250 -5.97 6.91 3.28
CA ASN A 250 -4.73 6.47 3.91
C ASN A 250 -3.56 7.44 3.66
N ASN A 251 -3.60 8.23 2.60
CA ASN A 251 -2.42 8.98 2.14
C ASN A 251 -2.61 10.51 2.14
N VAL A 252 -3.84 11.02 2.18
CA VAL A 252 -4.11 12.46 2.21
C VAL A 252 -4.12 12.99 3.64
N PRO A 253 -3.55 14.19 3.92
CA PRO A 253 -3.62 14.81 5.23
C PRO A 253 -5.05 14.90 5.80
N GLU A 254 -5.20 14.66 7.11
CA GLU A 254 -6.52 14.54 7.75
C GLU A 254 -7.42 15.77 7.54
N ASP A 255 -6.87 16.99 7.57
CA ASP A 255 -7.63 18.21 7.31
C ASP A 255 -8.21 18.25 5.89
N LYS A 256 -7.41 17.83 4.90
CA LYS A 256 -7.82 17.71 3.49
C LYS A 256 -8.81 16.56 3.29
N TYR A 257 -8.58 15.42 3.92
CA TYR A 257 -9.50 14.28 3.90
C TYR A 257 -10.90 14.68 4.38
N GLN A 258 -11.00 15.41 5.49
CA GLN A 258 -12.30 15.86 6.03
C GLN A 258 -13.03 16.87 5.15
N GLU A 259 -12.30 17.69 4.37
CA GLU A 259 -12.90 18.56 3.35
C GLU A 259 -13.50 17.71 2.21
N ILE A 260 -12.70 16.79 1.67
CA ILE A 260 -13.09 15.92 0.56
C ILE A 260 -14.24 14.97 0.95
N LEU A 261 -14.27 14.47 2.18
CA LEU A 261 -15.34 13.61 2.69
C LEU A 261 -16.70 14.29 2.65
N LYS A 262 -16.79 15.59 2.97
CA LYS A 262 -18.05 16.34 2.90
C LYS A 262 -18.55 16.42 1.46
N GLU A 263 -17.65 16.67 0.51
CA GLU A 263 -17.99 16.68 -0.91
C GLU A 263 -18.42 15.29 -1.39
N GLN A 264 -17.74 14.23 -0.93
CA GLN A 264 -18.06 12.86 -1.30
C GLN A 264 -19.47 12.46 -0.84
N LEU A 265 -19.85 12.78 0.39
CA LEU A 265 -21.18 12.49 0.92
C LEU A 265 -22.28 13.22 0.13
N GLN A 266 -22.08 14.51 -0.16
CA GLN A 266 -23.03 15.26 -0.97
C GLN A 266 -23.14 14.70 -2.39
N TRP A 267 -22.01 14.33 -3.00
CA TRP A 267 -22.00 13.72 -4.32
C TRP A 267 -22.74 12.38 -4.36
N ILE A 268 -22.63 11.55 -3.32
CA ILE A 268 -23.39 10.30 -3.20
C ILE A 268 -24.89 10.61 -3.21
N ASP A 269 -25.34 11.54 -2.37
CA ASP A 269 -26.76 11.92 -2.29
C ASP A 269 -27.28 12.42 -3.65
N ASP A 270 -26.51 13.28 -4.33
CA ASP A 270 -26.86 13.84 -5.63
C ASP A 270 -26.89 12.76 -6.74
N LYS A 271 -25.92 11.83 -6.73
CA LYS A 271 -25.84 10.70 -7.67
C LYS A 271 -27.07 9.79 -7.53
N GLU A 272 -27.38 9.36 -6.31
CA GLU A 272 -28.51 8.46 -6.06
C GLU A 272 -29.85 9.13 -6.38
N ALA A 273 -30.01 10.41 -6.06
CA ALA A 273 -31.21 11.18 -6.41
C ALA A 273 -31.41 11.31 -7.93
N ALA A 274 -30.32 11.50 -8.69
CA ALA A 274 -30.38 11.56 -10.16
C ALA A 274 -30.82 10.21 -10.76
N ALA A 275 -30.25 9.10 -10.29
CA ALA A 275 -30.62 7.76 -10.75
C ALA A 275 -32.08 7.42 -10.39
N ALA A 276 -32.52 7.72 -9.17
CA ALA A 276 -33.90 7.52 -8.74
C ALA A 276 -34.90 8.30 -9.62
N LYS A 277 -34.57 9.55 -9.95
CA LYS A 277 -35.39 10.38 -10.85
C LYS A 277 -35.52 9.76 -12.24
N ILE A 278 -34.45 9.18 -12.80
CA ILE A 278 -34.50 8.48 -14.10
C ILE A 278 -35.46 7.29 -14.05
N LEU A 279 -35.48 6.56 -12.94
CA LEU A 279 -36.39 5.43 -12.73
C LEU A 279 -37.85 5.88 -12.58
N GLU A 280 -38.10 7.01 -11.92
CA GLU A 280 -39.45 7.57 -11.74
C GLU A 280 -40.04 8.18 -13.01
N GLU A 281 -39.22 8.83 -13.84
CA GLU A 281 -39.68 9.55 -15.04
C GLU A 281 -39.84 8.64 -16.28
N ASN A 282 -39.32 7.42 -16.25
CA ASN A 282 -39.37 6.48 -17.37
C ASN A 282 -40.19 5.22 -17.03
N ASP A 283 -41.45 5.17 -17.48
CA ASP A 283 -42.34 3.99 -17.34
C ASP A 283 -42.02 2.84 -18.36
N GLY A 284 -40.75 2.69 -18.78
CA GLY A 284 -40.37 1.84 -19.90
C GLY A 284 -39.21 0.86 -19.62
N THR A 285 -39.04 -0.14 -20.50
CA THR A 285 -37.98 -1.15 -20.42
C THR A 285 -36.55 -0.60 -20.48
N SER A 286 -36.36 0.69 -20.79
CA SER A 286 -35.07 1.39 -20.85
C SER A 286 -34.73 2.20 -19.58
N ALA A 287 -35.64 2.32 -18.61
CA ALA A 287 -35.41 3.11 -17.39
C ALA A 287 -34.19 2.61 -16.60
N GLN A 288 -34.13 1.29 -16.40
CA GLN A 288 -33.01 0.63 -15.72
C GLN A 288 -31.68 0.87 -16.44
N LEU A 289 -31.66 0.69 -17.76
CA LEU A 289 -30.48 0.94 -18.59
C LEU A 289 -29.98 2.38 -18.41
N ASN A 290 -30.88 3.35 -18.54
CA ASN A 290 -30.52 4.76 -18.43
C ASN A 290 -30.00 5.13 -17.04
N ALA A 291 -30.59 4.55 -15.98
CA ALA A 291 -30.14 4.76 -14.61
C ALA A 291 -28.74 4.17 -14.39
N SER A 292 -28.48 2.92 -14.82
CA SER A 292 -27.16 2.29 -14.71
C SER A 292 -26.09 3.08 -15.48
N LEU A 293 -26.41 3.61 -16.66
CA LEU A 293 -25.48 4.43 -17.44
C LEU A 293 -25.18 5.79 -16.79
N ASP A 294 -26.18 6.47 -16.22
CA ASP A 294 -25.99 7.72 -15.49
C ASP A 294 -25.14 7.48 -14.22
N LEU A 295 -25.42 6.41 -13.48
CA LEU A 295 -24.61 5.97 -12.34
C LEU A 295 -23.16 5.71 -12.74
N ALA A 296 -22.92 4.93 -13.79
CA ALA A 296 -21.58 4.60 -14.26
C ALA A 296 -20.81 5.84 -14.70
N THR A 297 -21.44 6.73 -15.48
CA THR A 297 -20.82 7.97 -15.98
C THR A 297 -20.41 8.88 -14.83
N ARG A 298 -21.34 9.18 -13.90
CA ARG A 298 -21.05 10.05 -12.74
C ARG A 298 -19.96 9.46 -11.86
N THR A 299 -19.95 8.14 -11.70
CA THR A 299 -18.98 7.44 -10.86
C THR A 299 -17.58 7.52 -11.49
N LEU A 300 -17.45 7.32 -12.80
CA LEU A 300 -16.19 7.50 -13.51
C LEU A 300 -15.66 8.95 -13.41
N ASP A 301 -16.52 9.95 -13.64
CA ASP A 301 -16.16 11.37 -13.49
C ASP A 301 -15.66 11.65 -12.06
N ARG A 302 -16.30 11.03 -11.06
CA ARG A 302 -15.87 11.17 -9.67
C ARG A 302 -14.53 10.48 -9.41
N CYS A 303 -14.25 9.32 -10.02
CA CYS A 303 -12.93 8.68 -9.95
C CYS A 303 -11.82 9.62 -10.44
N GLU A 304 -12.03 10.34 -11.55
CA GLU A 304 -11.07 11.32 -12.08
C GLU A 304 -10.82 12.49 -11.09
N ILE A 305 -11.88 12.97 -10.42
CA ILE A 305 -11.76 13.99 -9.38
C ILE A 305 -10.97 13.46 -8.18
N LEU A 306 -11.26 12.24 -7.70
CA LEU A 306 -10.52 11.64 -6.58
C LEU A 306 -9.05 11.43 -6.93
N LEU A 307 -8.73 10.99 -8.15
CA LEU A 307 -7.37 10.90 -8.66
C LEU A 307 -6.65 12.25 -8.54
N THR A 308 -7.30 13.33 -9.00
CA THR A 308 -6.72 14.68 -8.92
C THR A 308 -6.46 15.10 -7.47
N TYR A 309 -7.36 14.77 -6.54
CA TYR A 309 -7.14 15.03 -5.11
C TYR A 309 -5.96 14.25 -4.54
N ILE A 310 -5.80 12.98 -4.90
CA ILE A 310 -4.65 12.18 -4.47
C ILE A 310 -3.37 12.81 -5.03
N GLN A 311 -3.28 13.04 -6.33
CA GLN A 311 -2.12 13.63 -7.00
C GLN A 311 -1.72 15.00 -6.42
N ALA A 312 -2.67 15.81 -5.97
CA ALA A 312 -2.38 17.12 -5.39
C ALA A 312 -1.88 17.06 -3.93
N ASN A 313 -2.09 15.94 -3.23
CA ASN A 313 -1.84 15.83 -1.79
C ASN A 313 -0.86 14.71 -1.41
N THR A 314 -0.40 13.91 -2.37
CA THR A 314 0.51 12.76 -2.14
C THR A 314 1.78 12.79 -3.00
N GLN A 315 2.17 13.97 -3.52
CA GLN A 315 3.46 14.17 -4.18
C GLN A 315 4.61 14.35 -3.18
#